data_AF-A0A7W1WZB4-F1
#
_entry.id   AF-A0A7W1WZB4-F1
#
_cell.length_a   1.000
_cell.length_b   1.000
_cell.length_c   1.000
_cell.angle_alpha   90.00
_cell.angle_beta   90.00
_cell.angle_gamma   90.00
#
_symmetry.space_group_name_H-M   'P 1'
#
loop_
_entity.id
_entity.type
_entity.pdbx_description
1 polymer ?
#
loop_
_entity_poly.entity_id
_entity_poly.type
_entity_poly.pdbx_seq_one_letter_code
_entity_poly.pdbx_strand_id
1 'polypeptide(L)'
;MRPNRFFTDLDTSASIQWLTDKSQTYCSAEYIAQEIDECDGRQDLRVFYHQQSCSLSMDLLRALYLRGDSIESLRPVYLQARERLRLLEESIHACGMEKAKMDIINPIKVGLLLALGHALGESRIEIGRNTRAMSAGYDLFIDRLLSIYDPTRPLADDINHKPVYKNLYAVFDAAPEKRPSMIARYLDQWEKLLLSNKILGELYPVPERLQNEWDGFWCYPAAAVVAALNIDDSSFIDHEFYPTDLMQACAQYRGEPVILEPLQEPVLPAPPKRSPRRKPAPELLAPWQPLFELMATTLPKSLQASLWNALVEWLNEEWEEETLEAGGFLCAFSAAQWEMELLTTYRRLALLHVDWKDDESALSFCEAIARTLGIEEFFSPDPVTLNRPERVWEVLYTFHQWLAPHGYRLIAPLTGEDAYYALAVKTKDADTLITALEQAGLKVKTFADDQPF
;
A
#
# COMPACT_ATOMS: atom_id res chain seq x y z
N MET A 1 22.22 19.96 13.13
CA MET A 1 21.57 19.24 12.03
C MET A 1 22.64 18.53 11.22
N ARG A 2 22.56 17.22 11.03
CA ARG A 2 23.43 16.50 10.10
C ARG A 2 23.10 16.99 8.68
N PRO A 3 24.08 17.51 7.91
CA PRO A 3 23.85 17.79 6.51
C PRO A 3 23.48 16.49 5.79
N ASN A 4 22.50 16.53 4.90
CA ASN A 4 22.29 15.43 3.96
C ASN A 4 23.60 15.24 3.16
N ARG A 5 24.07 14.01 2.99
CA ARG A 5 25.29 13.72 2.22
C ARG A 5 25.19 14.20 0.77
N PHE A 6 23.98 14.43 0.29
CA PHE A 6 23.73 15.01 -1.00
C PHE A 6 23.69 16.55 -0.94
N PHE A 7 24.69 17.17 -1.57
CA PHE A 7 24.75 18.60 -1.92
C PHE A 7 24.70 19.59 -0.74
N THR A 8 25.69 19.49 0.15
CA THR A 8 25.89 20.37 1.32
C THR A 8 26.14 21.85 1.00
N ASP A 9 26.37 22.18 -0.27
CA ASP A 9 26.84 23.49 -0.71
C ASP A 9 25.80 24.24 -1.57
N LEU A 10 24.53 23.78 -1.58
CA LEU A 10 23.47 24.45 -2.33
C LEU A 10 23.01 25.72 -1.61
N ASP A 11 23.06 26.86 -2.31
CA ASP A 11 22.45 28.10 -1.86
C ASP A 11 20.93 28.05 -2.10
N THR A 12 20.17 27.79 -1.03
CA THR A 12 18.71 27.72 -1.06
C THR A 12 18.03 29.07 -0.77
N SER A 13 18.80 30.15 -0.61
CA SER A 13 18.28 31.45 -0.15
C SER A 13 17.23 32.03 -1.10
N ALA A 14 17.43 31.90 -2.41
CA ALA A 14 16.48 32.37 -3.42
C ALA A 14 15.15 31.60 -3.35
N SER A 15 15.20 30.27 -3.23
CA SER A 15 14.02 29.42 -3.10
C SER A 15 13.26 29.70 -1.81
N ILE A 16 13.96 29.84 -0.68
CA ILE A 16 13.37 30.20 0.62
C ILE A 16 12.67 31.57 0.54
N GLN A 17 13.31 32.57 -0.07
CA GLN A 17 12.71 33.89 -0.24
C GLN A 17 11.44 33.81 -1.12
N TRP A 18 11.52 33.11 -2.25
CA TRP A 18 10.38 32.93 -3.14
C TRP A 18 9.20 32.22 -2.46
N LEU A 19 9.46 31.13 -1.71
CA LEU A 19 8.45 30.40 -0.95
C LEU A 19 7.82 31.27 0.14
N THR A 20 8.64 32.08 0.82
CA THR A 20 8.18 33.04 1.83
C THR A 20 7.24 34.06 1.19
N ASP A 21 7.66 34.73 0.12
CA ASP A 21 6.89 35.78 -0.55
C ASP A 21 5.60 35.23 -1.16
N LYS A 22 5.68 34.11 -1.90
CA LYS A 22 4.52 33.51 -2.55
C LYS A 22 3.49 32.98 -1.57
N SER A 23 3.94 32.31 -0.49
CA SER A 23 3.00 31.83 0.51
C SER A 23 2.27 32.98 1.22
N GLN A 24 2.93 34.12 1.43
CA GLN A 24 2.31 35.32 2.01
C GLN A 24 1.31 35.94 1.04
N THR A 25 1.70 36.15 -0.23
CA THR A 25 0.82 36.72 -1.26
C THR A 25 -0.46 35.89 -1.41
N TYR A 26 -0.36 34.57 -1.54
CA TYR A 26 -1.54 33.70 -1.71
C TYR A 26 -2.40 33.58 -0.46
N CYS A 27 -1.91 33.99 0.70
CA CYS A 27 -2.71 34.07 1.92
C CYS A 27 -3.33 35.46 2.14
N SER A 28 -2.93 36.47 1.36
CA SER A 28 -3.36 37.85 1.56
C SER A 28 -4.84 38.01 1.20
N ALA A 29 -5.61 38.61 2.11
CA ALA A 29 -7.02 38.91 1.87
C ALA A 29 -7.21 39.86 0.68
N GLU A 30 -6.26 40.79 0.48
CA GLU A 30 -6.27 41.74 -0.65
C GLU A 30 -6.07 41.01 -1.97
N TYR A 31 -5.06 40.14 -2.05
CA TYR A 31 -4.77 39.35 -3.25
C TYR A 31 -5.94 38.41 -3.60
N ILE A 32 -6.44 37.67 -2.61
CA ILE A 32 -7.58 36.77 -2.81
C ILE A 32 -8.83 37.55 -3.25
N ALA A 33 -9.10 38.72 -2.67
CA ALA A 33 -10.24 39.54 -3.06
C ALA A 33 -10.11 40.06 -4.50
N GLN A 34 -8.92 40.49 -4.91
CA GLN A 34 -8.64 40.90 -6.28
C GLN A 34 -8.89 39.75 -7.26
N GLU A 35 -8.34 38.57 -7.00
CA GLU A 35 -8.50 37.41 -7.89
C GLU A 35 -9.96 36.94 -8.01
N ILE A 36 -10.73 37.06 -6.92
CA ILE A 36 -12.17 36.79 -6.93
C ILE A 36 -12.92 37.79 -7.82
N ASP A 37 -12.59 39.08 -7.74
CA ASP A 37 -13.20 40.14 -8.57
C ASP A 37 -12.89 39.93 -10.06
N GLU A 38 -11.63 39.59 -10.37
CA GLU A 38 -11.18 39.27 -11.73
C GLU A 38 -11.81 38.00 -12.30
N CYS A 39 -12.32 37.10 -11.44
CA CYS A 39 -12.97 35.84 -11.81
C CYS A 39 -14.49 35.83 -11.54
N ASP A 40 -15.17 36.94 -11.81
CA ASP A 40 -16.64 37.06 -11.75
C ASP A 40 -17.25 36.69 -10.39
N GLY A 41 -16.53 36.96 -9.29
CA GLY A 41 -17.03 36.76 -7.92
C GLY A 41 -16.95 35.31 -7.40
N ARG A 42 -16.17 34.44 -8.05
CA ARG A 42 -15.99 33.03 -7.68
C ARG A 42 -15.36 32.83 -6.29
N GLN A 43 -16.18 32.64 -5.26
CA GLN A 43 -15.72 32.46 -3.88
C GLN A 43 -14.90 31.18 -3.64
N ASP A 44 -15.07 30.16 -4.47
CA ASP A 44 -14.30 28.91 -4.38
C ASP A 44 -12.79 29.12 -4.61
N LEU A 45 -12.39 30.23 -5.25
CA LEU A 45 -10.99 30.62 -5.36
C LEU A 45 -10.31 30.86 -4.00
N ARG A 46 -11.07 31.20 -2.95
CA ARG A 46 -10.52 31.26 -1.58
C ARG A 46 -9.92 29.93 -1.15
N VAL A 47 -10.64 28.84 -1.42
CA VAL A 47 -10.19 27.47 -1.11
C VAL A 47 -8.90 27.18 -1.88
N PHE A 48 -8.87 27.49 -3.18
CA PHE A 48 -7.68 27.31 -4.01
C PHE A 48 -6.47 28.08 -3.46
N TYR A 49 -6.60 29.37 -3.18
CA TYR A 49 -5.45 30.18 -2.74
C TYR A 49 -4.99 29.84 -1.32
N HIS A 50 -5.90 29.51 -0.40
CA HIS A 50 -5.50 28.99 0.91
C HIS A 50 -4.82 27.62 0.79
N GLN A 51 -5.28 26.74 -0.11
CA GLN A 51 -4.60 25.47 -0.39
C GLN A 51 -3.18 25.70 -0.92
N GLN A 52 -3.01 26.60 -1.90
CA GLN A 52 -1.69 26.93 -2.45
C GLN A 52 -0.76 27.51 -1.38
N SER A 53 -1.28 28.43 -0.56
CA SER A 53 -0.55 29.01 0.57
C SER A 53 -0.10 27.95 1.59
N CYS A 54 -0.97 26.99 1.94
CA CYS A 54 -0.61 25.85 2.80
C CYS A 54 0.53 25.02 2.18
N SER A 55 0.38 24.66 0.91
CA SER A 55 1.37 23.87 0.16
C SER A 55 2.75 24.54 0.19
N LEU A 56 2.81 25.83 -0.14
CA LEU A 56 4.05 26.63 -0.13
C LEU A 56 4.64 26.80 1.27
N SER A 57 3.81 26.83 2.31
CA SER A 57 4.30 26.87 3.70
C SER A 57 5.03 25.59 4.08
N MET A 58 4.50 24.44 3.65
CA MET A 58 5.12 23.14 3.90
C MET A 58 6.41 23.00 3.09
N ASP A 59 6.46 23.51 1.87
CA ASP A 59 7.69 23.56 1.08
C ASP A 59 8.73 24.50 1.71
N LEU A 60 8.31 25.63 2.28
CA LEU A 60 9.21 26.50 3.05
C LEU A 60 9.81 25.79 4.27
N LEU A 61 9.00 25.01 5.00
CA LEU A 61 9.52 24.18 6.11
C LEU A 61 10.55 23.16 5.62
N ARG A 62 10.32 22.52 4.47
CA ARG A 62 11.28 21.60 3.85
C ARG A 62 12.58 22.30 3.51
N ALA A 63 12.50 23.45 2.85
CA ALA A 63 13.67 24.22 2.43
C ALA A 63 14.50 24.73 3.63
N LEU A 64 13.85 25.16 4.71
CA LEU A 64 14.52 25.57 5.94
C LEU A 64 15.18 24.38 6.65
N TYR A 65 14.47 23.26 6.76
CA TYR A 65 15.05 22.03 7.32
C TYR A 65 16.26 21.57 6.50
N LEU A 66 16.15 21.59 5.18
CA LEU A 66 17.21 21.26 4.25
C LEU A 66 18.45 22.15 4.44
N ARG A 67 18.27 23.45 4.64
CA ARG A 67 19.37 24.40 4.91
C ARG A 67 20.11 24.09 6.21
N GLY A 68 19.53 23.26 7.09
CA GLY A 68 20.11 22.90 8.37
C GLY A 68 19.59 23.74 9.54
N ASP A 69 18.54 24.53 9.34
CA ASP A 69 17.95 25.38 10.38
C ASP A 69 17.42 24.51 11.52
N SER A 70 17.63 24.94 12.77
CA SER A 70 17.18 24.18 13.94
C SER A 70 15.66 23.98 13.99
N ILE A 71 15.18 22.87 14.56
CA ILE A 71 13.73 22.61 14.70
C ILE A 71 13.00 23.78 15.37
N GLU A 72 13.59 24.40 16.40
CA GLU A 72 12.98 25.54 17.08
C GLU A 72 12.85 26.77 16.17
N SER A 73 13.83 27.03 15.29
CA SER A 73 13.74 28.14 14.32
C SER A 73 12.67 27.92 13.24
N LEU A 74 12.22 26.68 13.02
CA LEU A 74 11.12 26.39 12.10
C LEU A 74 9.74 26.70 12.72
N ARG A 75 9.64 26.86 14.05
CA ARG A 75 8.38 27.07 14.77
C ARG A 75 7.51 28.19 14.20
N PRO A 76 8.01 29.40 13.87
CA PRO A 76 7.16 30.46 13.35
C PRO A 76 6.48 30.10 12.02
N VAL A 77 7.22 29.47 11.10
CA VAL A 77 6.69 29.03 9.81
C VAL A 77 5.70 27.87 9.99
N TYR A 78 5.98 26.97 10.93
CA TYR A 78 5.08 25.88 11.26
C TYR A 78 3.73 26.39 11.82
N LEU A 79 3.76 27.35 12.75
CA LEU A 79 2.56 27.99 13.27
C LEU A 79 1.79 28.73 12.17
N GLN A 80 2.49 29.35 11.21
CA GLN A 80 1.86 29.97 10.05
C GLN A 80 1.18 28.94 9.14
N ALA A 81 1.80 27.77 8.90
CA ALA A 81 1.19 26.69 8.14
C ALA A 81 -0.10 26.17 8.82
N ARG A 82 -0.10 26.06 10.16
CA ARG A 82 -1.31 25.71 10.93
C ARG A 82 -2.43 26.71 10.75
N GLU A 83 -2.13 28.00 10.86
CA GLU A 83 -3.14 29.05 10.67
C GLU A 83 -3.70 29.03 9.24
N ARG A 84 -2.85 28.79 8.24
CA ARG A 84 -3.28 28.65 6.84
C ARG A 84 -4.19 27.44 6.63
N LEU A 85 -3.91 26.31 7.30
CA LEU A 85 -4.79 25.14 7.29
C LEU A 85 -6.15 25.45 7.94
N ARG A 86 -6.17 26.23 9.02
CA ARG A 86 -7.41 26.71 9.65
C ARG A 86 -8.24 27.58 8.71
N LEU A 87 -7.61 28.52 8.00
CA LEU A 87 -8.27 29.38 7.00
C LEU A 87 -8.80 28.56 5.81
N LEU A 88 -8.07 27.52 5.40
CA LEU A 88 -8.52 26.58 4.38
C LEU A 88 -9.76 25.82 4.84
N GLU A 89 -9.77 25.29 6.06
CA GLU A 89 -10.94 24.62 6.66
C GLU A 89 -12.17 25.54 6.65
N GLU A 90 -12.02 26.78 7.12
CA GLU A 90 -13.11 27.77 7.13
C GLU A 90 -13.64 28.05 5.72
N SER A 91 -12.75 28.18 4.74
CA SER A 91 -13.12 28.44 3.35
C SER A 91 -13.83 27.25 2.71
N ILE A 92 -13.37 26.02 2.98
CA ILE A 92 -14.02 24.79 2.51
C ILE A 92 -15.46 24.73 3.00
N HIS A 93 -15.68 25.00 4.29
CA HIS A 93 -17.00 24.99 4.88
C HIS A 93 -17.90 26.11 4.31
N ALA A 94 -17.36 27.32 4.20
CA ALA A 94 -18.10 28.46 3.63
C ALA A 94 -18.52 28.23 2.17
N CYS A 95 -17.75 27.45 1.41
CA CYS A 95 -18.04 27.10 0.02
C CYS A 95 -18.78 25.77 -0.17
N GLY A 96 -19.05 25.01 0.90
CA GLY A 96 -19.68 23.69 0.81
C GLY A 96 -18.85 22.65 0.04
N MET A 97 -17.53 22.72 0.17
CA MET A 97 -16.56 21.90 -0.57
C MET A 97 -16.00 20.74 0.26
N GLU A 98 -16.69 20.28 1.30
CA GLU A 98 -16.18 19.28 2.25
C GLU A 98 -15.81 17.93 1.60
N LYS A 99 -16.39 17.63 0.43
CA LYS A 99 -16.12 16.42 -0.35
C LYS A 99 -15.13 16.63 -1.50
N ALA A 100 -14.53 17.80 -1.65
CA ALA A 100 -13.56 18.04 -2.71
C ALA A 100 -12.19 17.46 -2.32
N LYS A 101 -11.50 16.87 -3.31
CA LYS A 101 -10.11 16.46 -3.16
C LYS A 101 -9.22 17.70 -3.21
N MET A 102 -8.46 17.93 -2.15
CA MET A 102 -7.45 18.98 -2.06
C MET A 102 -6.08 18.39 -2.42
N ASP A 103 -5.22 19.14 -3.12
CA ASP A 103 -3.90 18.63 -3.55
C ASP A 103 -2.85 18.61 -2.41
N ILE A 104 -3.24 18.95 -1.19
CA ILE A 104 -2.34 18.99 -0.02
C ILE A 104 -2.16 17.63 0.67
N ILE A 105 -2.85 16.57 0.22
CA ILE A 105 -2.71 15.20 0.74
C ILE A 105 -1.47 14.48 0.17
N ASN A 106 -0.31 15.14 0.19
CA ASN A 106 0.96 14.56 -0.23
C ASN A 106 1.68 13.93 0.98
N PRO A 107 2.02 12.62 0.96
CA PRO A 107 2.69 11.95 2.08
C PRO A 107 3.98 12.60 2.56
N ILE A 108 4.79 13.21 1.68
CA ILE A 108 6.01 13.94 2.06
C ILE A 108 5.65 15.16 2.92
N LYS A 109 4.73 16.00 2.45
CA LYS A 109 4.35 17.25 3.11
C LYS A 109 3.59 16.98 4.42
N VAL A 110 2.63 16.05 4.37
CA VAL A 110 1.87 15.59 5.55
C VAL A 110 2.84 14.98 6.57
N GLY A 111 3.77 14.14 6.12
CA GLY A 111 4.75 13.51 6.99
C GLY A 111 5.63 14.53 7.72
N LEU A 112 6.13 15.53 7.00
CA LEU A 112 6.93 16.59 7.60
C LEU A 112 6.13 17.40 8.62
N LEU A 113 4.91 17.81 8.26
CA LEU A 113 4.06 18.61 9.13
C LEU A 113 3.75 17.88 10.45
N LEU A 114 3.44 16.58 10.37
CA LEU A 114 3.17 15.75 11.55
C LEU A 114 4.42 15.59 12.42
N ALA A 115 5.55 15.22 11.80
CA ALA A 115 6.80 15.03 12.54
C ALA A 115 7.26 16.33 13.21
N LEU A 116 7.14 17.49 12.54
CA LEU A 116 7.40 18.80 13.16
C LEU A 116 6.44 19.12 14.30
N GLY A 117 5.15 18.81 14.17
CA GLY A 117 4.19 19.01 15.25
C GLY A 117 4.61 18.27 16.53
N HIS A 118 4.99 17.01 16.40
CA HIS A 118 5.56 16.24 17.52
C HIS A 118 6.86 16.85 18.03
N ALA A 119 7.81 17.17 17.15
CA ALA A 119 9.09 17.74 17.53
C ALA A 119 8.99 19.09 18.24
N LEU A 120 7.93 19.85 17.95
CA LEU A 120 7.63 21.15 18.55
C LEU A 120 6.75 21.06 19.80
N GLY A 121 6.38 19.84 20.23
CA GLY A 121 5.63 19.56 21.45
C GLY A 121 4.12 19.71 21.33
N GLU A 122 3.56 19.62 20.12
CA GLU A 122 2.11 19.65 19.95
C GLU A 122 1.43 18.40 20.51
N SER A 123 0.31 18.61 21.20
CA SER A 123 -0.52 17.49 21.62
C SER A 123 -1.17 16.82 20.41
N ARG A 124 -1.47 15.52 20.52
CA ARG A 124 -2.19 14.77 19.48
C ARG A 124 -3.53 15.41 19.09
N ILE A 125 -4.21 16.07 20.04
CA ILE A 125 -5.48 16.78 19.80
C ILE A 125 -5.26 18.00 18.90
N GLU A 126 -4.19 18.77 19.15
CA GLU A 126 -3.87 19.93 18.31
C GLU A 126 -3.45 19.48 16.90
N ILE A 127 -2.64 18.43 16.81
CA ILE A 127 -2.28 17.84 15.51
C ILE A 127 -3.54 17.44 14.73
N GLY A 128 -4.46 16.70 15.34
CA GLY A 128 -5.71 16.28 14.70
C GLY A 128 -6.57 17.47 14.25
N ARG A 129 -6.68 18.51 15.09
CA ARG A 129 -7.37 19.76 14.75
C ARG A 129 -6.75 20.43 13.53
N ASN A 130 -5.43 20.54 13.48
CA ASN A 130 -4.72 21.26 12.41
C ASN A 130 -4.84 20.55 11.05
N THR A 131 -5.04 19.23 11.04
CA THR A 131 -5.07 18.44 9.79
C THR A 131 -6.47 18.25 9.20
N ARG A 132 -7.54 18.80 9.80
CA ARG A 132 -8.93 18.57 9.33
C ARG A 132 -9.21 19.09 7.93
N ALA A 133 -8.52 20.15 7.50
CA ALA A 133 -8.64 20.68 6.13
C ALA A 133 -8.12 19.72 5.05
N MET A 134 -7.34 18.69 5.44
CA MET A 134 -6.82 17.69 4.52
C MET A 134 -7.91 16.68 4.16
N SER A 135 -8.30 16.64 2.88
CA SER A 135 -9.37 15.76 2.36
C SER A 135 -9.22 14.32 2.84
N ALA A 136 -10.33 13.71 3.25
CA ALA A 136 -10.41 12.31 3.67
C ALA A 136 -11.05 11.42 2.59
N GLY A 137 -10.76 10.12 2.61
CA GLY A 137 -11.34 9.15 1.69
C GLY A 137 -10.68 9.05 0.33
N TYR A 138 -9.46 9.61 0.17
CA TYR A 138 -8.75 9.64 -1.11
C TYR A 138 -7.42 8.88 -1.14
N ASP A 139 -6.79 8.66 0.02
CA ASP A 139 -5.55 7.90 0.15
C ASP A 139 -5.55 7.17 1.49
N LEU A 140 -5.64 5.85 1.44
CA LEU A 140 -5.75 5.00 2.62
C LEU A 140 -4.53 5.13 3.55
N PHE A 141 -3.32 5.38 3.02
CA PHE A 141 -2.13 5.57 3.85
C PHE A 141 -2.22 6.86 4.66
N ILE A 142 -2.59 7.96 4.02
CA ILE A 142 -2.76 9.26 4.69
C ILE A 142 -3.94 9.20 5.66
N ASP A 143 -5.04 8.59 5.26
CA ASP A 143 -6.22 8.49 6.10
C ASP A 143 -5.96 7.68 7.36
N ARG A 144 -5.26 6.54 7.23
CA ARG A 144 -4.86 5.71 8.36
C ARG A 144 -3.87 6.41 9.29
N LEU A 145 -2.93 7.18 8.73
CA LEU A 145 -1.98 7.97 9.52
C LEU A 145 -2.69 9.06 10.33
N LEU A 146 -3.61 9.80 9.68
CA LEU A 146 -4.33 10.90 10.30
C LEU A 146 -5.44 10.42 11.25
N SER A 147 -5.99 9.21 11.05
CA SER A 147 -7.00 8.65 11.94
C SER A 147 -6.50 8.41 13.37
N ILE A 148 -5.18 8.35 13.57
CA ILE A 148 -4.54 8.27 14.89
C ILE A 148 -4.80 9.55 15.71
N TYR A 149 -4.99 10.69 15.03
CA TYR A 149 -5.25 12.00 15.66
C TYR A 149 -6.72 12.40 15.56
N ASP A 150 -7.45 11.88 14.57
CA ASP A 150 -8.89 12.03 14.43
C ASP A 150 -9.55 10.66 14.19
N PRO A 151 -10.02 9.98 15.25
CA PRO A 151 -10.65 8.66 15.12
C PRO A 151 -11.94 8.64 14.28
N THR A 152 -12.52 9.82 13.98
CA THR A 152 -13.73 9.93 13.16
C THR A 152 -13.43 10.08 11.67
N ARG A 153 -12.16 10.16 11.29
CA ARG A 153 -11.72 10.34 9.90
C ARG A 153 -12.17 9.16 9.01
N PRO A 154 -12.90 9.43 7.91
CA PRO A 154 -13.18 8.41 6.90
C PRO A 154 -11.90 7.89 6.25
N LEU A 155 -11.86 6.58 5.99
CA LEU A 155 -10.74 5.92 5.31
C LEU A 155 -11.07 5.70 3.84
N ALA A 156 -10.10 5.92 2.95
CA ALA A 156 -10.19 5.50 1.56
C ALA A 156 -10.15 3.97 1.41
N ASP A 157 -10.61 3.46 0.27
CA ASP A 157 -10.56 2.03 -0.03
C ASP A 157 -9.17 1.55 -0.51
N ASP A 158 -8.32 2.45 -1.03
CA ASP A 158 -7.01 2.11 -1.59
C ASP A 158 -5.94 3.19 -1.36
N ILE A 159 -4.68 2.81 -1.56
CA ILE A 159 -3.50 3.67 -1.44
C ILE A 159 -3.18 4.27 -2.82
N ASN A 160 -3.28 5.60 -2.97
CA ASN A 160 -3.11 6.31 -4.25
C ASN A 160 -1.74 6.05 -4.94
N HIS A 161 -0.70 5.76 -4.16
CA HIS A 161 0.62 5.32 -4.66
C HIS A 161 1.10 4.02 -3.99
N LYS A 162 0.29 2.97 -4.14
CA LYS A 162 0.52 1.64 -3.55
C LYS A 162 1.96 1.10 -3.68
N PRO A 163 2.66 1.18 -4.84
CA PRO A 163 4.03 0.67 -4.96
C PRO A 163 5.05 1.36 -4.03
N VAL A 164 4.75 2.58 -3.57
CA VAL A 164 5.60 3.38 -2.68
C VAL A 164 5.21 3.20 -1.22
N TYR A 165 3.92 3.16 -0.91
CA TYR A 165 3.45 3.28 0.48
C TYR A 165 2.85 2.01 1.08
N LYS A 166 2.59 0.93 0.31
CA LYS A 166 2.02 -0.32 0.86
C LYS A 166 2.85 -0.92 2.01
N ASN A 167 4.19 -0.92 1.88
CA ASN A 167 5.08 -1.54 2.84
C ASN A 167 5.14 -0.72 4.15
N LEU A 168 5.06 0.61 4.01
CA LEU A 168 4.98 1.51 5.14
C LEU A 168 3.60 1.45 5.81
N TYR A 169 2.53 1.32 5.02
CA TYR A 169 1.17 1.12 5.52
C TYR A 169 1.05 -0.14 6.39
N ALA A 170 1.68 -1.25 6.00
CA ALA A 170 1.66 -2.50 6.77
C ALA A 170 2.20 -2.35 8.21
N VAL A 171 2.96 -1.28 8.51
CA VAL A 171 3.46 -0.99 9.86
C VAL A 171 2.34 -0.66 10.85
N PHE A 172 1.22 -0.08 10.39
CA PHE A 172 0.09 0.28 11.26
C PHE A 172 -0.52 -0.93 11.96
N ASP A 173 -0.57 -2.07 11.26
CA ASP A 173 -1.22 -3.29 11.74
C ASP A 173 -0.22 -4.32 12.31
N ALA A 174 1.08 -4.02 12.25
CA ALA A 174 2.13 -4.87 12.79
C ALA A 174 2.22 -4.78 14.33
N ALA A 175 2.61 -5.90 14.96
CA ALA A 175 2.94 -5.94 16.39
C ALA A 175 4.09 -4.95 16.70
N PRO A 176 4.05 -4.23 17.84
CA PRO A 176 5.03 -3.20 18.18
C PRO A 176 6.50 -3.62 18.00
N GLU A 177 6.83 -4.87 18.32
CA GLU A 177 8.18 -5.41 18.27
C GLU A 177 8.70 -5.61 16.83
N LYS A 178 7.80 -5.74 15.84
CA LYS A 178 8.13 -5.89 14.42
C LYS A 178 8.29 -4.55 13.70
N ARG A 179 7.69 -3.47 14.23
CA ARG A 179 7.65 -2.18 13.53
C ARG A 179 9.03 -1.58 13.26
N PRO A 180 10.01 -1.62 14.19
CA PRO A 180 11.33 -1.06 13.93
C PRO A 180 12.03 -1.67 12.71
N SER A 181 12.01 -3.01 12.59
CA SER A 181 12.64 -3.71 11.45
C SER A 181 11.90 -3.45 10.14
N MET A 182 10.56 -3.32 10.18
CA MET A 182 9.77 -2.96 9.01
C MET A 182 10.09 -1.54 8.51
N ILE A 183 10.25 -0.57 9.41
CA ILE A 183 10.65 0.80 9.05
C ILE A 183 12.07 0.81 8.49
N ALA A 184 13.03 0.14 9.13
CA ALA A 184 14.41 0.06 8.63
C ALA A 184 14.47 -0.48 7.19
N ARG A 185 13.77 -1.59 6.91
CA ARG A 185 13.70 -2.18 5.57
C ARG A 185 12.99 -1.27 4.56
N TYR A 186 11.99 -0.51 4.99
CA TYR A 186 11.36 0.49 4.14
C TYR A 186 12.35 1.59 3.75
N LEU A 187 13.15 2.06 4.71
CA LEU A 187 14.18 3.06 4.48
C LEU A 187 15.30 2.55 3.55
N ASP A 188 15.69 1.27 3.64
CA ASP A 188 16.65 0.65 2.71
C ASP A 188 16.18 0.70 1.25
N GLN A 189 14.86 0.70 1.02
CA GLN A 189 14.27 0.77 -0.33
C GLN A 189 14.13 2.21 -0.83
N TRP A 190 14.27 3.21 0.03
CA TRP A 190 13.97 4.60 -0.27
C TRP A 190 14.83 5.16 -1.40
N GLU A 191 16.13 4.86 -1.41
CA GLU A 191 17.04 5.27 -2.49
C GLU A 191 16.57 4.73 -3.86
N LYS A 192 16.19 3.46 -3.92
CA LYS A 192 15.70 2.83 -5.15
C LYS A 192 14.41 3.48 -5.63
N LEU A 193 13.52 3.86 -4.72
CA LEU A 193 12.27 4.56 -5.04
C LEU A 193 12.54 5.97 -5.60
N LEU A 194 13.51 6.68 -5.03
CA LEU A 194 13.97 7.99 -5.51
C LEU A 194 14.59 7.88 -6.91
N LEU A 195 15.57 6.98 -7.10
CA LEU A 195 16.28 6.80 -8.37
C LEU A 195 15.35 6.33 -9.51
N SER A 196 14.26 5.64 -9.18
CA SER A 196 13.25 5.22 -10.14
C SER A 196 12.15 6.26 -10.38
N ASN A 197 12.25 7.46 -9.80
CA ASN A 197 11.25 8.54 -9.87
C ASN A 197 9.83 8.07 -9.52
N LYS A 198 9.72 7.11 -8.59
CA LYS A 198 8.42 6.56 -8.16
C LYS A 198 7.74 7.42 -7.10
N ILE A 199 8.49 8.27 -6.40
CA ILE A 199 7.95 9.14 -5.36
C ILE A 199 7.45 10.43 -6.03
N LEU A 200 6.14 10.62 -6.00
CA LEU A 200 5.50 11.77 -6.64
C LEU A 200 6.02 13.09 -6.04
N GLY A 201 6.56 13.95 -6.89
CA GLY A 201 7.10 15.26 -6.49
C GLY A 201 8.55 15.24 -6.01
N GLU A 202 9.17 14.07 -5.90
CA GLU A 202 10.59 13.91 -5.59
C GLU A 202 11.34 13.44 -6.84
N LEU A 203 11.76 14.38 -7.68
CA LEU A 203 12.62 14.06 -8.82
C LEU A 203 14.05 13.91 -8.32
N TYR A 204 14.70 12.77 -8.62
CA TYR A 204 16.13 12.66 -8.38
C TYR A 204 16.81 13.72 -9.25
N PRO A 205 17.76 14.47 -8.69
CA PRO A 205 18.19 15.70 -9.31
C PRO A 205 19.15 15.42 -10.44
N VAL A 206 19.02 16.22 -11.49
CA VAL A 206 20.07 16.39 -12.48
C VAL A 206 20.92 17.57 -12.01
N PRO A 207 22.25 17.44 -11.85
CA PRO A 207 23.10 18.48 -11.27
C PRO A 207 22.89 19.89 -11.84
N GLU A 208 22.55 20.01 -13.12
CA GLU A 208 22.29 21.30 -13.76
C GLU A 208 20.94 21.95 -13.39
N ARG A 209 20.02 21.24 -12.71
CA ARG A 209 18.68 21.72 -12.29
C ARG A 209 18.56 21.99 -10.78
N LEU A 210 19.62 21.75 -10.03
CA LEU A 210 19.65 21.75 -8.57
C LEU A 210 19.40 23.09 -7.89
N GLN A 211 19.69 24.20 -8.56
CA GLN A 211 19.69 25.51 -7.90
C GLN A 211 18.28 26.01 -7.53
N ASN A 212 17.21 25.45 -8.12
CA ASN A 212 15.84 25.95 -7.94
C ASN A 212 14.80 24.91 -7.49
N GLU A 213 15.14 23.61 -7.52
CA GLU A 213 14.15 22.51 -7.34
C GLU A 213 14.58 21.48 -6.28
N TRP A 214 15.59 21.80 -5.46
CA TRP A 214 16.11 20.87 -4.47
C TRP A 214 15.47 21.06 -3.09
N ASP A 215 14.71 20.06 -2.62
CA ASP A 215 14.04 20.04 -1.31
C ASP A 215 14.55 18.92 -0.36
N GLY A 216 15.62 18.24 -0.77
CA GLY A 216 16.25 17.11 -0.09
C GLY A 216 15.40 15.82 -0.03
N PHE A 217 16.05 14.71 0.33
CA PHE A 217 15.51 13.35 0.14
C PHE A 217 15.10 12.62 1.41
N TRP A 218 14.70 13.33 2.46
CA TRP A 218 14.29 12.69 3.70
C TRP A 218 12.96 11.95 3.56
N CYS A 219 12.88 10.77 4.16
CA CYS A 219 11.67 9.98 4.24
C CYS A 219 10.77 10.48 5.39
N TYR A 220 10.16 11.65 5.20
CA TYR A 220 9.19 12.20 6.17
C TYR A 220 7.96 11.30 6.42
N PRO A 221 7.43 10.52 5.45
CA PRO A 221 6.36 9.57 5.72
C PRO A 221 6.75 8.55 6.80
N ALA A 222 7.96 7.98 6.73
CA ALA A 222 8.43 7.04 7.74
C ALA A 222 8.62 7.72 9.11
N ALA A 223 9.17 8.93 9.13
CA ALA A 223 9.30 9.73 10.35
C ALA A 223 7.94 10.00 11.01
N ALA A 224 6.91 10.32 10.23
CA ALA A 224 5.57 10.54 10.73
C ALA A 224 4.92 9.28 11.28
N VAL A 225 5.11 8.12 10.63
CA VAL A 225 4.64 6.83 11.17
C VAL A 225 5.33 6.50 12.50
N VAL A 226 6.64 6.72 12.59
CA VAL A 226 7.40 6.54 13.84
C VAL A 226 6.89 7.44 14.95
N ALA A 227 6.69 8.73 14.67
CA ALA A 227 6.14 9.68 15.64
C ALA A 227 4.69 9.32 16.05
N ALA A 228 3.84 8.98 15.07
CA ALA A 228 2.44 8.67 15.32
C ALA A 228 2.26 7.41 16.17
N LEU A 229 3.08 6.39 15.95
CA LEU A 229 2.99 5.10 16.62
C LEU A 229 3.92 4.95 17.84
N ASN A 230 4.72 5.98 18.16
CA ASN A 230 5.77 5.91 19.18
C ASN A 230 6.72 4.71 18.97
N ILE A 231 7.19 4.50 17.73
CA ILE A 231 8.12 3.42 17.40
C ILE A 231 9.51 3.74 17.98
N ASP A 232 10.18 2.74 18.56
CA ASP A 232 11.59 2.82 18.89
C ASP A 232 12.43 2.78 17.60
N ASP A 233 13.11 3.88 17.31
CA ASP A 233 13.95 4.07 16.12
C ASP A 233 15.45 3.91 16.41
N SER A 234 15.84 3.48 17.61
CA SER A 234 17.25 3.35 18.00
C SER A 234 18.09 2.51 17.04
N SER A 235 17.50 1.52 16.37
CA SER A 235 18.18 0.64 15.42
C SER A 235 18.41 1.25 14.03
N PHE A 236 17.70 2.33 13.67
CA PHE A 236 17.79 2.97 12.36
C PHE A 236 17.86 4.50 12.42
N ILE A 237 18.06 5.09 13.60
CA ILE A 237 18.13 6.55 13.82
C ILE A 237 19.22 7.22 12.97
N ASP A 238 20.28 6.48 12.64
CA ASP A 238 21.41 6.94 11.82
C ASP A 238 21.24 6.66 10.31
N HIS A 239 20.09 6.15 9.87
CA HIS A 239 19.84 5.84 8.46
C HIS A 239 19.86 7.11 7.59
N GLU A 240 20.49 7.03 6.42
CA GLU A 240 20.83 8.19 5.58
C GLU A 240 19.63 9.06 5.16
N PHE A 241 18.52 8.43 4.80
CA PHE A 241 17.29 9.12 4.42
C PHE A 241 16.34 9.41 5.59
N TYR A 242 16.71 9.05 6.81
CA TYR A 242 15.89 9.31 7.99
C TYR A 242 16.16 10.72 8.52
N PRO A 243 15.14 11.55 8.83
CA PRO A 243 15.37 12.90 9.34
C PRO A 243 15.77 12.85 10.83
N THR A 244 17.00 12.41 11.11
CA THR A 244 17.52 12.11 12.45
C THR A 244 17.32 13.26 13.43
N ASP A 245 17.72 14.49 13.08
CA ASP A 245 17.64 15.63 14.00
C ASP A 245 16.19 15.98 14.36
N LEU A 246 15.28 15.89 13.38
CA LEU A 246 13.84 16.05 13.61
C LEU A 246 13.33 14.99 14.59
N MET A 247 13.71 13.74 14.39
CA MET A 247 13.21 12.62 15.18
C MET A 247 13.84 12.53 16.59
N GLN A 248 15.05 13.05 16.76
CA GLN A 248 15.65 13.31 18.07
C GLN A 248 14.87 14.38 18.84
N ALA A 249 14.44 15.46 18.17
CA ALA A 249 13.60 16.48 18.80
C ALA A 249 12.21 15.92 19.19
N CYS A 250 11.66 14.97 18.44
CA CYS A 250 10.45 14.21 18.80
C CYS A 250 10.65 13.31 20.03
N ALA A 251 11.84 12.78 20.27
CA ALA A 251 12.08 11.70 21.23
C ALA A 251 11.60 12.03 22.66
N GLN A 252 11.74 13.29 23.08
CA GLN A 252 11.31 13.76 24.40
C GLN A 252 9.78 13.75 24.61
N TYR A 253 9.01 13.69 23.52
CA TYR A 253 7.54 13.68 23.55
C TYR A 253 6.95 12.28 23.27
N ARG A 254 7.80 11.29 23.02
CA ARG A 254 7.36 9.91 22.80
C ARG A 254 6.89 9.29 24.11
N GLY A 255 5.82 8.50 24.01
CA GLY A 255 5.32 7.68 25.10
C GLY A 255 5.40 6.19 24.74
N GLU A 256 4.53 5.40 25.35
CA GLU A 256 4.39 3.98 25.03
C GLU A 256 3.96 3.74 23.57
N PRO A 257 4.37 2.62 22.95
CA PRO A 257 3.93 2.25 21.60
C PRO A 257 2.41 2.28 21.44
N VAL A 258 1.92 2.92 20.39
CA VAL A 258 0.48 2.99 20.09
C VAL A 258 0.04 1.68 19.44
N ILE A 259 -0.89 0.97 20.06
CA ILE A 259 -1.47 -0.25 19.49
C ILE A 259 -2.75 0.15 18.75
N LEU A 260 -2.77 -0.06 17.44
CA LEU A 260 -3.97 0.09 16.63
C LEU A 260 -4.61 -1.28 16.46
N GLU A 261 -5.94 -1.33 16.54
CA GLU A 261 -6.65 -2.50 16.03
C GLU A 261 -6.45 -2.55 14.51
N PRO A 262 -6.03 -3.70 13.95
CA PRO A 262 -6.00 -3.89 12.50
C PRO A 262 -7.35 -3.47 11.91
N LEU A 263 -7.34 -2.82 10.75
CA LEU A 263 -8.60 -2.59 10.05
C LEU A 263 -9.27 -3.94 9.87
N GLN A 264 -10.49 -4.10 10.37
CA GLN A 264 -11.26 -5.29 10.08
C GLN A 264 -11.38 -5.41 8.57
N GLU A 265 -10.76 -6.44 8.01
CA GLU A 265 -11.03 -6.78 6.63
C GLU A 265 -12.54 -7.00 6.51
N PRO A 266 -13.19 -6.41 5.49
CA PRO A 266 -14.60 -6.61 5.26
C PRO A 266 -14.93 -8.10 5.32
N VAL A 267 -15.99 -8.44 6.07
CA VAL A 267 -16.47 -9.81 6.21
C VAL A 267 -16.54 -10.45 4.83
N LEU A 268 -15.92 -11.62 4.73
CA LEU A 268 -15.74 -12.33 3.48
C LEU A 268 -17.11 -12.46 2.77
N PRO A 269 -17.28 -11.94 1.54
CA PRO A 269 -18.57 -11.86 0.90
C PRO A 269 -19.29 -13.21 0.90
N ALA A 270 -20.55 -13.21 1.32
CA ALA A 270 -21.35 -14.43 1.36
C ALA A 270 -21.49 -14.98 -0.08
N PRO A 271 -21.28 -16.28 -0.30
CA PRO A 271 -21.45 -16.87 -1.62
C PRO A 271 -22.94 -16.77 -2.04
N PRO A 272 -23.24 -16.78 -3.34
CA PRO A 272 -24.62 -16.73 -3.83
C PRO A 272 -25.48 -17.81 -3.17
N LYS A 273 -26.62 -17.43 -2.57
CA LYS A 273 -27.52 -18.35 -1.86
C LYS A 273 -28.08 -19.44 -2.77
N ARG A 274 -28.31 -19.10 -4.05
CA ARG A 274 -28.75 -20.05 -5.07
C ARG A 274 -27.54 -20.46 -5.90
N SER A 275 -27.22 -21.74 -5.90
CA SER A 275 -26.27 -22.30 -6.86
C SER A 275 -26.86 -22.18 -8.26
N PRO A 276 -26.14 -21.59 -9.24
CA PRO A 276 -26.57 -21.68 -10.62
C PRO A 276 -26.61 -23.14 -11.05
N ARG A 277 -27.47 -23.43 -12.04
CA ARG A 277 -27.46 -24.73 -12.70
C ARG A 277 -26.18 -24.83 -13.53
N ARG A 278 -25.41 -25.90 -13.34
CA ARG A 278 -24.21 -26.14 -14.15
C ARG A 278 -24.59 -26.36 -15.62
N LYS A 279 -23.85 -25.72 -16.52
CA LYS A 279 -23.86 -26.00 -17.95
C LYS A 279 -23.35 -27.43 -18.20
N PRO A 280 -23.87 -28.13 -19.23
CA PRO A 280 -23.33 -29.44 -19.60
C PRO A 280 -21.86 -29.31 -19.97
N ALA A 281 -21.05 -30.33 -19.66
CA ALA A 281 -19.65 -30.38 -20.06
C ALA A 281 -19.56 -30.42 -21.60
N PRO A 282 -18.83 -29.49 -22.25
CA PRO A 282 -18.41 -29.67 -23.64
C PRO A 282 -17.58 -30.95 -23.79
N GLU A 283 -17.55 -31.53 -24.99
CA GLU A 283 -16.76 -32.74 -25.27
C GLU A 283 -15.30 -32.58 -24.86
N LEU A 284 -14.73 -31.40 -25.13
CA LEU A 284 -13.36 -31.04 -24.80
C LEU A 284 -13.08 -31.03 -23.29
N LEU A 285 -14.06 -30.64 -22.47
CA LEU A 285 -13.94 -30.51 -21.01
C LEU A 285 -14.34 -31.79 -20.26
N ALA A 286 -15.12 -32.69 -20.88
CA ALA A 286 -15.63 -33.88 -20.23
C ALA A 286 -14.53 -34.75 -19.56
N PRO A 287 -13.34 -34.97 -20.15
CA PRO A 287 -12.25 -35.71 -19.50
C PRO A 287 -11.71 -35.02 -18.24
N TRP A 288 -11.81 -33.69 -18.18
CA TRP A 288 -11.25 -32.85 -17.12
C TRP A 288 -12.18 -32.64 -15.93
N GLN A 289 -13.44 -33.07 -16.05
CA GLN A 289 -14.45 -32.88 -15.00
C GLN A 289 -14.02 -33.46 -13.63
N PRO A 290 -13.44 -34.67 -13.51
CA PRO A 290 -13.00 -35.19 -12.21
C PRO A 290 -11.93 -34.32 -11.55
N LEU A 291 -10.98 -33.82 -12.34
CA LEU A 291 -9.91 -32.94 -11.84
C LEU A 291 -10.46 -31.59 -11.40
N PHE A 292 -11.39 -31.01 -12.18
CA PHE A 292 -12.12 -29.80 -11.80
C PHE A 292 -12.79 -29.94 -10.42
N GLU A 293 -13.52 -31.03 -10.18
CA GLU A 293 -14.22 -31.22 -8.90
C GLU A 293 -13.25 -31.25 -7.72
N LEU A 294 -12.07 -31.86 -7.90
CA LEU A 294 -11.03 -31.91 -6.88
C LEU A 294 -10.44 -30.52 -6.60
N MET A 295 -10.10 -29.78 -7.66
CA MET A 295 -9.52 -28.43 -7.54
C MET A 295 -10.49 -27.41 -6.94
N ALA A 296 -11.78 -27.52 -7.25
CA ALA A 296 -12.80 -26.58 -6.76
C ALA A 296 -13.34 -26.92 -5.35
N THR A 297 -12.87 -28.01 -4.72
CA THR A 297 -13.44 -28.50 -3.44
C THR A 297 -13.40 -27.49 -2.29
N THR A 298 -12.44 -26.58 -2.29
CA THR A 298 -12.28 -25.55 -1.25
C THR A 298 -13.31 -24.42 -1.37
N LEU A 299 -13.97 -24.28 -2.53
CA LEU A 299 -15.01 -23.27 -2.74
C LEU A 299 -16.39 -23.74 -2.24
N PRO A 300 -17.26 -22.80 -1.80
CA PRO A 300 -18.68 -23.06 -1.62
C PRO A 300 -19.34 -23.62 -2.89
N LYS A 301 -20.32 -24.53 -2.75
CA LYS A 301 -20.97 -25.23 -3.88
C LYS A 301 -21.55 -24.29 -4.94
N SER A 302 -22.12 -23.15 -4.55
CA SER A 302 -22.62 -22.17 -5.52
C SER A 302 -21.52 -21.55 -6.36
N LEU A 303 -20.35 -21.27 -5.77
CA LEU A 303 -19.19 -20.77 -6.50
C LEU A 303 -18.52 -21.85 -7.35
N GLN A 304 -18.52 -23.12 -6.91
CA GLN A 304 -18.08 -24.25 -7.76
C GLN A 304 -18.90 -24.34 -9.05
N ALA A 305 -20.21 -24.10 -8.97
CA ALA A 305 -21.08 -24.11 -10.15
C ALA A 305 -20.88 -22.88 -11.04
N SER A 306 -20.69 -21.69 -10.46
CA SER A 306 -20.35 -20.48 -11.21
C SER A 306 -19.01 -20.64 -11.94
N LEU A 307 -17.98 -21.14 -11.25
CA LEU A 307 -16.65 -21.36 -11.84
C LEU A 307 -16.71 -22.38 -12.98
N TRP A 308 -17.48 -23.45 -12.83
CA TRP A 308 -17.72 -24.41 -13.90
C TRP A 308 -18.36 -23.75 -15.13
N ASN A 309 -19.37 -22.90 -14.91
CA ASN A 309 -20.06 -22.21 -16.01
C ASN A 309 -19.14 -21.22 -16.72
N ALA A 310 -18.33 -20.46 -15.97
CA ALA A 310 -17.33 -19.55 -16.52
C ALA A 310 -16.27 -20.31 -17.33
N LEU A 311 -15.81 -21.48 -16.84
CA LEU A 311 -14.88 -22.34 -17.59
C LEU A 311 -15.49 -22.84 -18.91
N VAL A 312 -16.75 -23.25 -18.89
CA VAL A 312 -17.46 -23.67 -20.11
C VAL A 312 -17.63 -22.50 -21.08
N GLU A 313 -17.94 -21.30 -20.60
CA GLU A 313 -18.06 -20.10 -21.43
C GLU A 313 -16.73 -19.75 -22.07
N TRP A 314 -15.69 -19.60 -21.26
CA TRP A 314 -14.36 -19.24 -21.72
C TRP A 314 -13.80 -20.24 -22.75
N LEU A 315 -13.96 -21.55 -22.53
CA LEU A 315 -13.55 -22.55 -23.51
C LEU A 315 -14.33 -22.48 -24.83
N ASN A 316 -15.58 -22.02 -24.84
CA ASN A 316 -16.33 -21.89 -26.09
C ASN A 316 -16.01 -20.59 -26.84
N GLU A 317 -15.57 -19.55 -26.14
CA GLU A 317 -15.35 -18.22 -26.70
C GLU A 317 -13.89 -17.97 -27.07
N GLU A 318 -12.95 -18.45 -26.25
CA GLU A 318 -11.53 -18.06 -26.32
C GLU A 318 -10.58 -19.22 -26.63
N TRP A 319 -11.01 -20.48 -26.48
CA TRP A 319 -10.14 -21.63 -26.75
C TRP A 319 -10.24 -22.09 -28.21
N GLU A 320 -9.15 -21.89 -28.96
CA GLU A 320 -9.10 -22.20 -30.39
C GLU A 320 -8.50 -23.58 -30.72
N GLU A 321 -7.87 -24.26 -29.76
CA GLU A 321 -7.19 -25.53 -30.03
C GLU A 321 -8.16 -26.72 -30.05
N GLU A 322 -7.89 -27.69 -30.93
CA GLU A 322 -8.71 -28.91 -31.09
C GLU A 322 -8.67 -29.84 -29.86
N THR A 323 -7.59 -29.75 -29.07
CA THR A 323 -7.37 -30.56 -27.88
C THR A 323 -7.11 -29.67 -26.67
N LEU A 324 -7.53 -30.13 -25.49
CA LEU A 324 -7.25 -29.46 -24.22
C LEU A 324 -6.30 -30.35 -23.44
N GLU A 325 -5.02 -29.97 -23.42
CA GLU A 325 -4.00 -30.60 -22.59
C GLU A 325 -4.03 -30.04 -21.15
N ALA A 326 -3.27 -30.66 -20.25
CA ALA A 326 -3.33 -30.33 -18.82
C ALA A 326 -2.90 -28.89 -18.49
N GLY A 327 -1.86 -28.39 -19.16
CA GLY A 327 -1.46 -26.98 -19.03
C GLY A 327 -2.56 -26.03 -19.50
N GLY A 328 -3.15 -26.33 -20.67
CA GLY A 328 -4.31 -25.61 -21.20
C GLY A 328 -5.50 -25.62 -20.24
N PHE A 329 -5.79 -26.76 -19.61
CA PHE A 329 -6.85 -26.84 -18.59
C PHE A 329 -6.57 -25.97 -17.36
N LEU A 330 -5.33 -25.95 -16.84
CA LEU A 330 -4.95 -25.06 -15.73
C LEU A 330 -5.06 -23.58 -16.10
N CYS A 331 -4.64 -23.22 -17.32
CA CYS A 331 -4.78 -21.89 -17.86
C CYS A 331 -6.26 -21.49 -17.97
N ALA A 332 -7.10 -22.34 -18.57
CA ALA A 332 -8.54 -22.14 -18.69
C ALA A 332 -9.24 -22.03 -17.32
N PHE A 333 -8.85 -22.86 -16.34
CA PHE A 333 -9.34 -22.77 -14.96
C PHE A 333 -8.96 -21.43 -14.34
N SER A 334 -7.72 -20.99 -14.52
CA SER A 334 -7.26 -19.68 -14.06
C SER A 334 -8.04 -18.55 -14.75
N ALA A 335 -8.28 -18.63 -16.05
CA ALA A 335 -9.06 -17.62 -16.77
C ALA A 335 -10.50 -17.56 -16.25
N ALA A 336 -11.14 -18.73 -16.06
CA ALA A 336 -12.50 -18.82 -15.54
C ALA A 336 -12.69 -18.18 -14.16
N GLN A 337 -11.72 -18.31 -13.24
CA GLN A 337 -11.80 -17.65 -11.92
C GLN A 337 -11.66 -16.12 -12.02
N TRP A 338 -10.95 -15.62 -13.04
CA TRP A 338 -10.83 -14.19 -13.31
C TRP A 338 -12.09 -13.62 -13.95
N GLU A 339 -12.65 -14.31 -14.95
CA GLU A 339 -13.91 -13.94 -15.63
C GLU A 339 -15.08 -13.84 -14.65
N MET A 340 -15.17 -14.78 -13.69
CA MET A 340 -16.20 -14.71 -12.65
C MET A 340 -15.86 -13.77 -11.49
N GLU A 341 -14.76 -13.02 -11.61
CA GLU A 341 -14.28 -12.07 -10.60
C GLU A 341 -14.13 -12.70 -9.20
N LEU A 342 -13.64 -13.94 -9.14
CA LEU A 342 -13.58 -14.70 -7.88
C LEU A 342 -12.79 -13.97 -6.79
N LEU A 343 -11.68 -13.34 -7.18
CA LEU A 343 -10.82 -12.60 -6.26
C LEU A 343 -11.42 -11.24 -5.87
N THR A 344 -11.91 -10.46 -6.82
CA THR A 344 -12.37 -9.09 -6.58
C THR A 344 -13.76 -9.05 -5.96
N THR A 345 -14.72 -9.79 -6.53
CA THR A 345 -16.12 -9.79 -6.09
C THR A 345 -16.35 -10.70 -4.88
N TYR A 346 -15.70 -11.86 -4.83
CA TYR A 346 -15.93 -12.85 -3.77
C TYR A 346 -14.79 -12.99 -2.77
N ARG A 347 -13.66 -12.29 -2.97
CA ARG A 347 -12.47 -12.35 -2.10
C ARG A 347 -11.96 -13.77 -1.87
N ARG A 348 -12.04 -14.61 -2.91
CA ARG A 348 -11.61 -16.02 -2.88
C ARG A 348 -10.67 -16.30 -4.05
N LEU A 349 -9.89 -17.37 -3.92
CA LEU A 349 -9.01 -17.88 -4.95
C LEU A 349 -8.93 -19.40 -4.82
N ALA A 350 -9.10 -20.12 -5.92
CA ALA A 350 -9.04 -21.59 -5.94
C ALA A 350 -7.70 -22.09 -6.51
N LEU A 351 -7.19 -21.42 -7.54
CA LEU A 351 -5.91 -21.71 -8.16
C LEU A 351 -5.04 -20.46 -8.10
N LEU A 352 -3.88 -20.55 -7.45
CA LEU A 352 -2.83 -19.55 -7.59
C LEU A 352 -2.17 -19.74 -8.94
N HIS A 353 -2.13 -18.69 -9.74
CA HIS A 353 -1.42 -18.61 -11.01
C HIS A 353 -0.67 -17.27 -11.01
N VAL A 354 0.66 -17.30 -10.98
CA VAL A 354 1.49 -16.10 -10.83
C VAL A 354 2.74 -16.17 -11.69
N ASP A 355 3.16 -15.04 -12.24
CA ASP A 355 4.44 -14.91 -12.94
C ASP A 355 5.61 -15.28 -12.01
N TRP A 356 6.63 -15.93 -12.56
CA TRP A 356 7.76 -16.43 -11.78
C TRP A 356 8.57 -15.38 -11.02
N LYS A 357 8.45 -14.10 -11.38
CA LYS A 357 9.13 -12.97 -10.72
C LYS A 357 8.25 -12.17 -9.76
N ASP A 358 6.95 -12.44 -9.71
CA ASP A 358 5.99 -11.61 -8.97
C ASP A 358 5.69 -12.17 -7.57
N ASP A 359 6.66 -12.00 -6.67
CA ASP A 359 6.53 -12.42 -5.26
C ASP A 359 5.46 -11.65 -4.49
N GLU A 360 5.13 -10.43 -4.92
CA GLU A 360 4.06 -9.64 -4.33
C GLU A 360 2.69 -10.25 -4.62
N SER A 361 2.40 -10.57 -5.88
CA SER A 361 1.17 -11.26 -6.24
C SER A 361 1.10 -12.64 -5.60
N ALA A 362 2.25 -13.35 -5.50
CA ALA A 362 2.30 -14.64 -4.82
C ALA A 362 1.85 -14.54 -3.34
N LEU A 363 2.36 -13.56 -2.59
CA LEU A 363 1.96 -13.31 -1.20
C LEU A 363 0.47 -12.99 -1.09
N SER A 364 -0.02 -12.05 -1.91
CA SER A 364 -1.44 -11.66 -1.95
C SER A 364 -2.37 -12.84 -2.29
N PHE A 365 -1.95 -13.72 -3.21
CA PHE A 365 -2.71 -14.91 -3.60
C PHE A 365 -2.68 -15.99 -2.52
N CYS A 366 -1.58 -16.15 -1.79
CA CYS A 366 -1.51 -17.03 -0.62
C CYS A 366 -2.52 -16.59 0.45
N GLU A 367 -2.59 -15.30 0.76
CA GLU A 367 -3.61 -14.76 1.67
C GLU A 367 -5.05 -14.99 1.15
N ALA A 368 -5.27 -14.81 -0.16
CA ALA A 368 -6.58 -15.09 -0.77
C ALA A 368 -6.98 -16.57 -0.68
N ILE A 369 -6.02 -17.49 -0.81
CA ILE A 369 -6.23 -18.92 -0.58
C ILE A 369 -6.57 -19.16 0.89
N ALA A 370 -5.79 -18.65 1.85
CA ALA A 370 -6.05 -18.81 3.28
C ALA A 370 -7.46 -18.36 3.67
N ARG A 371 -7.89 -17.20 3.15
CA ARG A 371 -9.26 -16.69 3.26
C ARG A 371 -10.31 -17.65 2.68
N THR A 372 -10.03 -18.23 1.52
CA THR A 372 -10.91 -19.23 0.89
C THR A 372 -11.08 -20.48 1.74
N LEU A 373 -10.01 -20.89 2.42
CA LEU A 373 -10.00 -22.04 3.33
C LEU A 373 -10.70 -21.75 4.67
N GLY A 374 -10.99 -20.48 4.97
CA GLY A 374 -11.57 -20.06 6.25
C GLY A 374 -10.55 -20.02 7.39
N ILE A 375 -9.27 -19.80 7.08
CA ILE A 375 -8.22 -19.59 8.09
C ILE A 375 -8.22 -18.10 8.45
N GLU A 376 -8.43 -17.78 9.73
CA GLU A 376 -8.47 -16.40 10.24
C GLU A 376 -7.08 -15.80 10.48
N GLU A 377 -6.06 -16.65 10.64
CA GLU A 377 -4.68 -16.21 10.83
C GLU A 377 -4.09 -15.61 9.54
N PHE A 378 -3.38 -14.49 9.68
CA PHE A 378 -2.72 -13.84 8.55
C PHE A 378 -1.42 -14.54 8.19
N PHE A 379 -1.27 -14.86 6.90
CA PHE A 379 0.00 -15.33 6.36
C PHE A 379 0.92 -14.14 6.06
N SER A 380 1.77 -13.79 7.02
CA SER A 380 2.75 -12.69 6.90
C SER A 380 4.17 -13.22 7.15
N PRO A 381 4.80 -13.86 6.15
CA PRO A 381 6.15 -14.38 6.29
C PRO A 381 7.14 -13.22 6.47
N ASP A 382 8.21 -13.45 7.25
CA ASP A 382 9.24 -12.45 7.45
C ASP A 382 9.92 -12.13 6.11
N PRO A 383 9.86 -10.89 5.62
CA PRO A 383 10.52 -10.52 4.38
C PRO A 383 12.03 -10.79 4.37
N VAL A 384 12.69 -10.84 5.54
CA VAL A 384 14.11 -11.19 5.68
C VAL A 384 14.38 -12.64 5.23
N THR A 385 13.37 -13.51 5.20
CA THR A 385 13.53 -14.87 4.67
C THR A 385 13.43 -14.94 3.14
N LEU A 386 12.90 -13.92 2.45
CA LEU A 386 12.68 -13.92 0.98
C LEU A 386 13.88 -13.39 0.17
N ASN A 387 15.08 -13.90 0.45
CA ASN A 387 16.36 -13.39 -0.09
C ASN A 387 16.94 -14.25 -1.23
N ARG A 388 16.20 -15.23 -1.74
CA ARG A 388 16.69 -16.14 -2.80
C ARG A 388 16.28 -15.70 -4.20
N PRO A 389 16.95 -16.18 -5.27
CA PRO A 389 16.59 -15.83 -6.65
C PRO A 389 15.17 -16.28 -7.05
N GLU A 390 14.72 -17.43 -6.53
CA GLU A 390 13.39 -18.02 -6.79
C GLU A 390 12.36 -17.53 -5.77
N ARG A 391 12.13 -16.20 -5.72
CA ARG A 391 11.35 -15.54 -4.65
C ARG A 391 9.92 -16.07 -4.56
N VAL A 392 9.27 -16.33 -5.69
CA VAL A 392 7.91 -16.91 -5.71
C VAL A 392 7.90 -18.32 -5.13
N TRP A 393 8.85 -19.17 -5.50
CA TRP A 393 8.94 -20.53 -4.96
C TRP A 393 9.16 -20.54 -3.44
N GLU A 394 9.97 -19.60 -2.93
CA GLU A 394 10.21 -19.42 -1.50
C GLU A 394 8.93 -18.98 -0.75
N VAL A 395 8.13 -18.09 -1.34
CA VAL A 395 6.79 -17.73 -0.83
C VAL A 395 5.90 -18.97 -0.75
N LEU A 396 5.82 -19.76 -1.83
CA LEU A 396 4.98 -20.96 -1.89
C LEU A 396 5.42 -22.03 -0.89
N TYR A 397 6.73 -22.25 -0.72
CA TYR A 397 7.26 -23.17 0.29
C TYR A 397 6.93 -22.69 1.71
N THR A 398 7.13 -21.41 2.00
CA THR A 398 6.80 -20.84 3.32
C THR A 398 5.31 -20.95 3.60
N PHE A 399 4.47 -20.71 2.58
CA PHE A 399 3.03 -20.86 2.69
C PHE A 399 2.62 -22.34 2.88
N HIS A 400 3.29 -23.28 2.22
CA HIS A 400 3.08 -24.71 2.42
C HIS A 400 3.32 -25.11 3.89
N GLN A 401 4.46 -24.68 4.46
CA GLN A 401 4.79 -24.97 5.86
C GLN A 401 3.77 -24.34 6.83
N TRP A 402 3.33 -23.12 6.52
CA TRP A 402 2.31 -22.43 7.31
C TRP A 402 0.93 -23.10 7.24
N LEU A 403 0.55 -23.66 6.08
CA LEU A 403 -0.73 -24.38 5.90
C LEU A 403 -0.79 -25.74 6.60
N ALA A 404 0.36 -26.42 6.76
CA ALA A 404 0.41 -27.79 7.27
C ALA A 404 -0.24 -27.95 8.67
N PRO A 405 0.05 -27.08 9.67
CA PRO A 405 -0.67 -27.08 10.96
C PRO A 405 -2.18 -26.90 10.86
N HIS A 406 -2.67 -26.21 9.81
CA HIS A 406 -4.10 -26.02 9.56
C HIS A 406 -4.76 -27.22 8.84
N GLY A 407 -4.01 -28.30 8.58
CA GLY A 407 -4.52 -29.52 7.97
C GLY A 407 -4.60 -29.48 6.44
N TYR A 408 -3.93 -28.53 5.81
CA TYR A 408 -3.86 -28.39 4.35
C TYR A 408 -2.46 -28.66 3.81
N ARG A 409 -2.38 -29.12 2.57
CA ARG A 409 -1.13 -29.21 1.80
C ARG A 409 -1.26 -28.32 0.56
N LEU A 410 -0.21 -27.55 0.28
CA LEU A 410 -0.06 -26.86 -0.99
C LEU A 410 0.53 -27.82 -2.02
N ILE A 411 -0.12 -27.95 -3.17
CA ILE A 411 0.30 -28.77 -4.31
C ILE A 411 0.63 -27.86 -5.48
N ALA A 412 1.83 -28.00 -6.06
CA ALA A 412 2.31 -27.18 -7.16
C ALA A 412 2.56 -28.04 -8.42
N PRO A 413 1.59 -28.11 -9.36
CA PRO A 413 1.82 -28.75 -10.65
C PRO A 413 2.80 -27.92 -11.50
N LEU A 414 3.64 -28.63 -12.26
CA LEU A 414 4.59 -28.04 -13.19
C LEU A 414 3.99 -28.04 -14.59
N THR A 415 3.81 -26.84 -15.16
CA THR A 415 3.38 -26.67 -16.56
C THR A 415 4.57 -26.52 -17.52
N GLY A 416 5.75 -26.16 -17.01
CA GLY A 416 6.93 -25.85 -17.83
C GLY A 416 6.90 -24.44 -18.42
N GLU A 417 5.94 -23.62 -17.99
CA GLU A 417 5.81 -22.22 -18.37
C GLU A 417 6.58 -21.30 -17.40
N ASP A 418 6.75 -20.04 -17.79
CA ASP A 418 7.33 -18.97 -16.96
C ASP A 418 6.34 -18.49 -15.87
N ALA A 419 5.59 -19.41 -15.26
CA ALA A 419 4.60 -19.14 -14.23
C ALA A 419 4.50 -20.29 -13.23
N TYR A 420 4.07 -19.97 -12.01
CA TYR A 420 3.79 -20.96 -10.98
C TYR A 420 2.29 -21.15 -10.79
N TYR A 421 1.89 -22.42 -10.74
CA TYR A 421 0.56 -22.84 -10.33
C TYR A 421 0.62 -23.51 -8.96
N ALA A 422 -0.31 -23.15 -8.08
CA ALA A 422 -0.43 -23.80 -6.78
C ALA A 422 -1.88 -23.85 -6.31
N LEU A 423 -2.21 -24.92 -5.60
CA LEU A 423 -3.55 -25.15 -5.05
C LEU A 423 -3.45 -25.77 -3.67
N ALA A 424 -4.28 -25.28 -2.74
CA ALA A 424 -4.36 -25.82 -1.40
C ALA A 424 -5.48 -26.86 -1.32
N VAL A 425 -5.15 -28.03 -0.77
CA VAL A 425 -6.08 -29.14 -0.59
C VAL A 425 -5.99 -29.68 0.82
N LYS A 426 -7.06 -30.27 1.35
CA LYS A 426 -7.00 -30.95 2.64
C LYS A 426 -5.97 -32.06 2.57
N THR A 427 -5.16 -32.20 3.62
CA THR A 427 -4.05 -33.18 3.68
C THR A 427 -4.49 -34.58 3.31
N LYS A 428 -5.67 -35.01 3.79
CA LYS A 428 -6.26 -36.34 3.51
C LYS A 428 -6.62 -36.58 2.03
N ASP A 429 -6.81 -35.52 1.25
CA ASP A 429 -7.24 -35.56 -0.15
C ASP A 429 -6.06 -35.26 -1.11
N ALA A 430 -4.87 -34.94 -0.55
CA ALA A 430 -3.71 -34.52 -1.32
C ALA A 430 -3.19 -35.60 -2.28
N ASP A 431 -3.03 -36.84 -1.81
CA ASP A 431 -2.47 -37.91 -2.64
C ASP A 431 -3.42 -38.29 -3.80
N THR A 432 -4.73 -38.19 -3.58
CA THR A 432 -5.75 -38.35 -4.63
C THR A 432 -5.57 -37.31 -5.73
N LEU A 433 -5.36 -36.05 -5.34
CA LEU A 433 -5.17 -34.95 -6.28
C LEU A 433 -3.84 -35.05 -7.02
N ILE A 434 -2.75 -35.40 -6.33
CA ILE A 434 -1.44 -35.64 -6.96
C ILE A 434 -1.58 -36.74 -8.03
N THR A 435 -2.18 -37.87 -7.68
CA THR A 435 -2.40 -38.98 -8.62
C THR A 435 -3.23 -38.53 -9.84
N ALA A 436 -4.28 -37.72 -9.63
CA ALA A 436 -5.10 -37.21 -10.73
C ALA A 436 -4.32 -36.26 -11.65
N LEU A 437 -3.48 -35.38 -11.10
CA LEU A 437 -2.61 -34.49 -11.87
C LEU A 437 -1.58 -35.28 -12.70
N GLU A 438 -0.95 -36.28 -12.10
CA GLU A 438 0.02 -37.15 -12.78
C GLU A 438 -0.61 -37.99 -13.89
N GLN A 439 -1.81 -38.53 -13.67
CA GLN A 439 -2.58 -39.24 -14.70
C GLN A 439 -2.99 -38.32 -15.85
N ALA A 440 -3.18 -37.03 -15.59
CA ALA A 440 -3.43 -36.01 -16.59
C ALA A 440 -2.15 -35.54 -17.32
N GLY A 441 -0.97 -36.04 -16.95
CA GLY A 441 0.30 -35.69 -17.59
C GLY A 441 1.06 -34.52 -16.95
N LEU A 442 0.59 -33.99 -15.81
CA LEU A 442 1.29 -32.95 -15.06
C LEU A 442 2.26 -33.57 -14.05
N LYS A 443 3.51 -33.11 -14.06
CA LYS A 443 4.44 -33.43 -12.98
C LYS A 443 4.11 -32.57 -11.77
N VAL A 444 4.11 -33.14 -10.58
CA VAL A 444 3.90 -32.38 -9.35
C VAL A 444 5.23 -32.23 -8.62
N LYS A 445 5.61 -30.99 -8.28
CA LYS A 445 6.73 -30.75 -7.38
C LYS A 445 6.19 -30.78 -5.95
N THR A 446 6.64 -31.74 -5.14
CA THR A 446 6.30 -31.78 -3.72
C THR A 446 7.27 -30.90 -2.95
N PHE A 447 6.74 -30.07 -2.05
CA PHE A 447 7.53 -29.42 -1.03
C PHE A 447 7.89 -30.51 -0.01
N ALA A 448 9.05 -31.14 -0.15
CA ALA A 448 9.53 -32.08 0.87
C ALA A 448 9.81 -31.28 2.16
N ASP A 449 9.49 -31.85 3.32
CA ASP A 449 9.47 -31.14 4.60
C ASP A 449 10.83 -30.49 4.98
N ASP A 450 11.93 -30.88 4.33
CA ASP A 450 13.30 -30.46 4.70
C ASP A 450 14.15 -29.89 3.56
N GLN A 451 13.59 -29.67 2.37
CA GLN A 451 14.35 -29.12 1.23
C GLN A 451 13.50 -28.05 0.52
N PRO A 452 13.90 -26.77 0.54
CA PRO A 452 13.26 -25.73 -0.25
C PRO A 452 13.49 -25.89 -1.77
N PHE A 453 14.23 -26.92 -2.22
CA PHE A 453 14.62 -27.15 -3.61
C PHE A 453 14.45 -28.58 -4.09
#